data_AF-A0A2J6X3D8-F1
#
_entry.id   AF-A0A2J6X3D8-F1
#
_cell.length_a   1.000
_cell.length_b   1.000
_cell.length_c   1.000
_cell.angle_alpha   90.00
_cell.angle_beta   90.00
_cell.angle_gamma   90.00
#
_symmetry.space_group_name_H-M   'P 1'
#
loop_
_entity.id
_entity.type
_entity.pdbx_description
1 polymer ?
#
loop_
_entity_poly.entity_id
_entity_poly.type
_entity_poly.pdbx_seq_one_letter_code
_entity_poly.pdbx_strand_id
1 'polypeptide(L)'
;VDHPALLAGAAWSILRYLHPQHSDLIDQYVQEARWQSLWLRDPASPERLEYSFQIGRVVGDEIVAWAKQDGSDAFVEVLLPMTGGWQTDKLPLDPHWGAVKTVALPAGDTIILPPPPAWDSDQMEEERKVFYSAQQAITDKHRELAWHWHADIGTVTPAGIWFKTAITTALLSNLDQMQITSLFAHLGVAMHDTTVACWNNKYRYGFIRPEQWMATLDPSWQPELPTPPHPSYPSGHASVSSAAASILIAAFPQHREVFAQFADDATRSRIVGGVHWVIDGSQGMALGRDVVNYVLTR
;
A
#
# COMPACT_ATOMS: atom_id res chain seq x y z
N VAL A 1 -3.94 -18.19 27.57
CA VAL A 1 -3.20 -18.25 26.29
C VAL A 1 -1.83 -17.60 26.44
N ASP A 2 -0.86 -18.01 25.64
CA ASP A 2 0.45 -17.37 25.48
C ASP A 2 0.46 -16.61 24.14
N HIS A 3 0.77 -15.31 24.16
CA HIS A 3 0.63 -14.46 22.98
C HIS A 3 1.68 -14.74 21.88
N PRO A 4 2.99 -14.92 22.20
CA PRO A 4 3.97 -15.36 21.20
C PRO A 4 3.57 -16.64 20.48
N ALA A 5 3.20 -17.69 21.22
CA ALA A 5 2.78 -18.96 20.62
C ALA A 5 1.51 -18.82 19.77
N LEU A 6 0.54 -18.03 20.22
CA LEU A 6 -0.68 -17.74 19.46
C LEU A 6 -0.37 -17.02 18.14
N LEU A 7 0.41 -15.95 18.17
CA LEU A 7 0.79 -15.23 16.94
C LEU A 7 1.63 -16.09 16.00
N ALA A 8 2.54 -16.91 16.54
CA ALA A 8 3.33 -17.85 15.76
C ALA A 8 2.43 -18.86 15.01
N GLY A 9 1.37 -19.36 15.67
CA GLY A 9 0.38 -20.23 15.04
C GLY A 9 -0.34 -19.56 13.87
N ALA A 10 -0.83 -18.33 14.06
CA ALA A 10 -1.51 -17.59 12.99
C ALA A 10 -0.57 -17.27 11.82
N ALA A 11 0.64 -16.81 12.13
CA ALA A 11 1.67 -16.49 11.14
C ALA A 11 2.07 -17.73 10.32
N TRP A 12 2.12 -18.91 10.93
CA TRP A 12 2.45 -20.15 10.23
C TRP A 12 1.51 -20.42 9.06
N SER A 13 0.20 -20.39 9.29
CA SER A 13 -0.80 -20.64 8.25
C SER A 13 -0.73 -19.58 7.14
N ILE A 14 -0.67 -18.30 7.52
CA ILE A 14 -0.68 -17.18 6.57
C ILE A 14 0.60 -17.16 5.72
N LEU A 15 1.78 -17.24 6.34
CA LEU A 15 3.05 -17.16 5.63
C LEU A 15 3.27 -18.35 4.71
N ARG A 16 2.83 -19.56 5.09
CA ARG A 16 2.93 -20.73 4.20
C ARG A 16 1.98 -20.64 3.01
N TYR A 17 0.83 -19.99 3.17
CA TYR A 17 -0.08 -19.72 2.06
C TYR A 17 0.52 -18.70 1.08
N LEU A 18 1.08 -17.58 1.57
CA LEU A 18 1.63 -16.52 0.75
C LEU A 18 3.01 -16.85 0.14
N HIS A 19 3.80 -17.65 0.85
CA HIS A 19 5.19 -17.95 0.52
C HIS A 19 5.52 -19.44 0.64
N PRO A 20 4.79 -20.33 -0.07
CA PRO A 20 4.99 -21.77 0.04
C PRO A 20 6.43 -22.20 -0.29
N GLN A 21 7.12 -21.47 -1.17
CA GLN A 21 8.52 -21.69 -1.53
C GLN A 21 9.52 -21.47 -0.37
N HIS A 22 9.10 -20.85 0.73
CA HIS A 22 9.93 -20.57 1.91
C HIS A 22 9.50 -21.38 3.14
N SER A 23 8.78 -22.49 2.93
CA SER A 23 8.19 -23.31 3.99
C SER A 23 9.17 -23.70 5.11
N ASP A 24 10.37 -24.18 4.77
CA ASP A 24 11.34 -24.63 5.78
C ASP A 24 11.84 -23.48 6.67
N LEU A 25 12.08 -22.32 6.07
CA LEU A 25 12.50 -21.11 6.78
C LEU A 25 11.37 -20.57 7.68
N ILE A 26 10.13 -20.60 7.18
CA ILE A 26 8.94 -20.21 7.95
C ILE A 26 8.78 -21.16 9.14
N ASP A 27 8.90 -22.47 8.93
CA ASP A 27 8.79 -23.46 10.00
C ASP A 27 9.84 -23.20 11.08
N GLN A 28 11.10 -22.93 10.71
CA GLN A 28 12.14 -22.60 11.67
C GLN A 28 11.79 -21.39 12.54
N TYR A 29 11.47 -20.24 11.93
CA TYR A 29 11.18 -19.01 12.67
C TYR A 29 9.91 -19.14 13.53
N VAL A 30 8.88 -19.81 13.02
CA VAL A 30 7.65 -20.06 13.77
C VAL A 30 7.93 -20.94 14.98
N GLN A 31 8.75 -22.00 14.84
CA GLN A 31 9.09 -22.85 15.98
C GLN A 31 9.89 -22.07 17.03
N GLU A 32 10.87 -21.26 16.62
CA GLU A 32 11.61 -20.40 17.55
C GLU A 32 10.68 -19.44 18.31
N ALA A 33 9.77 -18.75 17.61
CA ALA A 33 8.82 -17.82 18.22
C ALA A 33 7.82 -18.54 19.16
N ARG A 34 7.34 -19.71 18.76
CA ARG A 34 6.38 -20.51 19.52
C ARG A 34 6.91 -20.89 20.91
N TRP A 35 8.20 -21.20 21.01
CA TRP A 35 8.81 -21.66 22.26
C TRP A 35 9.51 -20.54 23.05
N GLN A 36 9.43 -19.28 22.59
CA GLN A 36 10.11 -18.14 23.20
C GLN A 36 9.83 -18.00 24.70
N SER A 37 8.57 -18.21 25.12
CA SER A 37 8.16 -18.05 26.51
C SER A 37 8.74 -19.10 27.48
N LEU A 38 9.38 -20.18 26.99
CA LEU A 38 10.12 -21.12 27.85
C LEU A 38 11.38 -20.49 28.46
N TRP A 39 11.90 -19.43 27.83
CA TRP A 39 13.16 -18.78 28.21
C TRP A 39 12.95 -17.55 29.10
N LEU A 40 11.69 -17.24 29.46
CA LEU A 40 11.34 -16.12 30.34
C LEU A 40 11.46 -16.50 31.81
N ARG A 41 11.51 -15.49 32.68
CA ARG A 41 11.64 -15.67 34.15
C ARG A 41 10.48 -16.46 34.76
N ASP A 42 9.28 -16.34 34.20
CA ASP A 42 8.09 -17.10 34.56
C ASP A 42 7.63 -17.89 33.32
N PRO A 43 8.14 -19.11 33.12
CA PRO A 43 7.94 -19.83 31.88
C PRO A 43 6.52 -20.39 31.77
N ALA A 44 5.92 -20.28 30.58
CA ALA A 44 4.69 -20.99 30.27
C ALA A 44 4.94 -22.50 30.15
N SER A 45 3.96 -23.34 30.54
CA SER A 45 4.09 -24.78 30.36
C SER A 45 4.07 -25.17 28.87
N PRO A 46 4.74 -26.26 28.46
CA PRO A 46 4.70 -26.73 27.08
C PRO A 46 3.28 -26.97 26.56
N GLU A 47 2.37 -27.46 27.40
CA GLU A 47 0.96 -27.69 27.06
C GLU A 47 0.24 -26.38 26.76
N ARG A 48 0.51 -25.33 27.54
CA ARG A 48 -0.05 -23.99 27.30
C ARG A 48 0.45 -23.40 25.98
N LEU A 49 1.71 -23.62 25.64
CA LEU A 49 2.31 -23.15 24.39
C LEU A 49 1.73 -23.88 23.17
N GLU A 50 1.65 -25.21 23.20
CA GLU A 50 0.97 -26.00 22.16
C GLU A 50 -0.48 -25.56 21.99
N TYR A 51 -1.23 -25.46 23.09
CA TYR A 51 -2.63 -25.03 23.04
C TYR A 51 -2.80 -23.64 22.40
N SER A 52 -1.95 -22.69 22.77
CA SER A 52 -2.00 -21.32 22.21
C SER A 52 -1.63 -21.30 20.73
N PHE A 53 -0.62 -22.08 20.34
CA PHE A 53 -0.22 -22.25 18.95
C PHE A 53 -1.35 -22.82 18.09
N GLN A 54 -2.06 -23.86 18.57
CA GLN A 54 -3.19 -24.43 17.82
C GLN A 54 -4.33 -23.44 17.64
N ILE A 55 -4.65 -22.63 18.65
CA ILE A 55 -5.63 -21.54 18.49
C ILE A 55 -5.19 -20.59 17.38
N GLY A 56 -3.92 -20.17 17.42
CA GLY A 56 -3.32 -19.32 16.40
C GLY A 56 -3.48 -19.90 15.00
N ARG A 57 -3.15 -21.18 14.81
CA ARG A 57 -3.29 -21.85 13.51
C ARG A 57 -4.72 -21.86 12.99
N VAL A 58 -5.70 -22.16 13.86
CA VAL A 58 -7.12 -22.15 13.47
C VAL A 58 -7.52 -20.76 12.96
N VAL A 59 -7.14 -19.70 13.69
CA VAL A 59 -7.39 -18.32 13.25
C VAL A 59 -6.68 -18.01 11.92
N GLY A 60 -5.41 -18.40 11.78
CA GLY A 60 -4.66 -18.21 10.54
C GLY A 60 -5.29 -18.95 9.35
N ASP A 61 -5.76 -20.18 9.56
CA ASP A 61 -6.44 -20.99 8.54
C ASP A 61 -7.77 -20.35 8.12
N GLU A 62 -8.53 -19.79 9.05
CA GLU A 62 -9.76 -19.03 8.77
C GLU A 62 -9.48 -17.77 7.93
N ILE A 63 -8.42 -17.02 8.25
CA ILE A 63 -8.00 -15.85 7.47
C ILE A 63 -7.57 -16.25 6.06
N VAL A 64 -6.82 -17.34 5.91
CA VAL A 64 -6.47 -17.88 4.58
C VAL A 64 -7.71 -18.32 3.80
N ALA A 65 -8.68 -18.96 4.47
CA ALA A 65 -9.93 -19.35 3.85
C ALA A 65 -10.76 -18.15 3.38
N TRP A 66 -10.75 -17.05 4.14
CA TRP A 66 -11.34 -15.78 3.74
C TRP A 66 -10.61 -15.17 2.54
N ALA A 67 -9.28 -15.11 2.56
CA ALA A 67 -8.46 -14.50 1.51
C ALA A 67 -8.63 -15.23 0.16
N LYS A 68 -8.73 -16.56 0.16
CA LYS A 68 -9.01 -17.35 -1.06
C LYS A 68 -10.33 -17.01 -1.75
N GLN A 69 -11.21 -16.26 -1.09
CA GLN A 69 -12.54 -15.90 -1.57
C GLN A 69 -12.71 -14.38 -1.69
N ASP A 70 -11.64 -13.59 -1.53
CA ASP A 70 -11.71 -12.13 -1.55
C ASP A 70 -11.73 -11.55 -2.98
N GLY A 71 -11.46 -12.37 -3.99
CA GLY A 71 -11.42 -11.97 -5.40
C GLY A 71 -10.06 -11.49 -5.88
N SER A 72 -8.99 -11.56 -5.08
CA SER A 72 -7.63 -11.17 -5.46
C SER A 72 -7.10 -11.92 -6.68
N ASP A 73 -7.50 -13.18 -6.83
CA ASP A 73 -7.04 -14.07 -7.90
C ASP A 73 -7.90 -13.99 -9.16
N ALA A 74 -8.87 -13.06 -9.21
CA ALA A 74 -9.69 -12.86 -10.40
C ALA A 74 -8.84 -12.29 -11.55
N PHE A 75 -9.34 -12.49 -12.77
CA PHE A 75 -8.73 -11.91 -13.98
C PHE A 75 -9.80 -11.17 -14.77
N VAL A 76 -9.51 -9.92 -15.13
CA VAL A 76 -10.40 -9.07 -15.91
C VAL A 76 -9.60 -8.40 -17.02
N GLU A 77 -10.09 -8.52 -18.25
CA GLU A 77 -9.54 -7.79 -19.39
C GLU A 77 -10.06 -6.35 -19.41
N VAL A 78 -9.24 -5.44 -19.96
CA VAL A 78 -9.58 -4.03 -20.13
C VAL A 78 -9.51 -3.67 -21.61
N LEU A 79 -10.53 -2.97 -22.08
CA LEU A 79 -10.53 -2.40 -23.43
C LEU A 79 -9.66 -1.13 -23.45
N LEU A 80 -8.71 -1.10 -24.39
CA LEU A 80 -7.79 0.01 -24.59
C LEU A 80 -8.05 0.71 -25.95
N PRO A 81 -7.82 2.03 -26.07
CA PRO A 81 -7.54 2.95 -24.95
C PRO A 81 -8.76 3.07 -24.03
N MET A 82 -8.52 3.31 -22.74
CA MET A 82 -9.59 3.56 -21.79
C MET A 82 -10.27 4.92 -22.05
N THR A 83 -11.43 5.15 -21.46
CA THR A 83 -12.21 6.39 -21.60
C THR A 83 -11.43 7.64 -21.21
N GLY A 84 -10.57 7.57 -20.19
CA GLY A 84 -9.66 8.66 -19.79
C GLY A 84 -8.38 8.78 -20.62
N GLY A 85 -8.26 8.05 -21.73
CA GLY A 85 -7.14 8.12 -22.67
C GLY A 85 -5.91 7.30 -22.27
N TRP A 86 -5.95 6.55 -21.17
CA TRP A 86 -4.85 5.66 -20.82
C TRP A 86 -4.71 4.51 -21.81
N GLN A 87 -3.47 4.25 -22.21
CA GLN A 87 -3.09 3.14 -23.08
C GLN A 87 -1.77 2.54 -22.58
N THR A 88 -1.55 1.26 -22.86
CA THR A 88 -0.33 0.53 -22.50
C THR A 88 -0.14 -0.63 -23.49
N ASP A 89 1.10 -0.96 -23.79
CA ASP A 89 1.50 -2.18 -24.52
C ASP A 89 1.83 -3.35 -23.56
N LYS A 90 2.04 -3.05 -22.28
CA LYS A 90 2.17 -4.02 -21.18
C LYS A 90 0.80 -4.50 -20.70
N LEU A 91 0.76 -5.68 -20.07
CA LEU A 91 -0.45 -6.18 -19.39
C LEU A 91 -0.91 -5.21 -18.29
N PRO A 92 -2.17 -4.72 -18.33
CA PRO A 92 -2.73 -3.92 -17.26
C PRO A 92 -2.64 -4.61 -15.89
N LEU A 93 -2.12 -3.90 -14.89
CA LEU A 93 -1.88 -4.44 -13.55
C LEU A 93 -3.17 -4.50 -12.70
N ASP A 94 -3.68 -5.71 -12.49
CA ASP A 94 -4.81 -6.03 -11.62
C ASP A 94 -6.07 -5.16 -11.83
N PRO A 95 -6.69 -5.14 -13.04
CA PRO A 95 -7.86 -4.30 -13.30
C PRO A 95 -9.07 -4.56 -12.41
N HIS A 96 -9.17 -5.77 -11.87
CA HIS A 96 -10.23 -6.21 -10.96
C HIS A 96 -10.01 -5.77 -9.51
N TRP A 97 -8.84 -5.25 -9.15
CA TRP A 97 -8.46 -5.07 -7.74
C TRP A 97 -9.41 -4.14 -6.97
N GLY A 98 -10.09 -3.24 -7.68
CA GLY A 98 -11.14 -2.39 -7.10
C GLY A 98 -12.41 -3.11 -6.64
N ALA A 99 -12.54 -4.41 -6.92
CA ALA A 99 -13.62 -5.29 -6.48
C ALA A 99 -13.17 -6.33 -5.44
N VAL A 100 -11.88 -6.35 -5.07
CA VAL A 100 -11.36 -7.21 -4.00
C VAL A 100 -12.05 -6.86 -2.69
N LYS A 101 -12.35 -7.87 -1.89
CA LYS A 101 -13.04 -7.71 -0.62
C LYS A 101 -12.19 -6.87 0.34
N THR A 102 -12.79 -5.80 0.80
CA THR A 102 -12.24 -4.91 1.84
C THR A 102 -12.41 -5.52 3.23
N VAL A 103 -11.65 -5.01 4.20
CA VAL A 103 -11.73 -5.44 5.60
C VAL A 103 -12.61 -4.51 6.43
N ALA A 104 -12.43 -3.20 6.34
CA ALA A 104 -13.19 -2.21 7.09
C ALA A 104 -14.23 -1.47 6.22
N LEU A 105 -13.84 -1.01 5.02
CA LEU A 105 -14.75 -0.43 4.05
C LEU A 105 -15.83 -1.47 3.66
N PRO A 106 -17.07 -1.04 3.34
CA PRO A 106 -18.09 -1.93 2.80
C PRO A 106 -17.73 -2.53 1.43
N ALA A 107 -17.08 -1.74 0.57
CA ALA A 107 -16.65 -2.13 -0.77
C ALA A 107 -15.61 -1.15 -1.33
N GLY A 108 -14.91 -1.54 -2.41
CA GLY A 108 -13.90 -0.70 -3.07
C GLY A 108 -14.42 0.60 -3.67
N ASP A 109 -15.71 0.69 -3.99
CA ASP A 109 -16.37 1.90 -4.51
C ASP A 109 -17.05 2.74 -3.42
N THR A 110 -16.79 2.46 -2.14
CA THR A 110 -17.34 3.26 -1.03
C THR A 110 -16.91 4.72 -1.11
N ILE A 111 -15.66 4.97 -1.55
CA ILE A 111 -15.10 6.31 -1.73
C ILE A 111 -14.74 6.48 -3.21
N ILE A 112 -15.60 7.20 -3.94
CA ILE A 112 -15.37 7.60 -5.33
C ILE A 112 -14.87 9.03 -5.33
N LEU A 113 -13.66 9.23 -5.84
CA LEU A 113 -13.07 10.55 -6.00
C LEU A 113 -13.80 11.34 -7.09
N PRO A 114 -13.73 12.68 -7.09
CA PRO A 114 -14.15 13.48 -8.24
C PRO A 114 -13.46 13.01 -9.52
N PRO A 115 -14.09 13.14 -10.70
CA PRO A 115 -13.41 12.81 -11.95
C PRO A 115 -12.17 13.70 -12.14
N PRO A 116 -11.10 13.18 -12.77
CA PRO A 116 -9.99 14.02 -13.17
C PRO A 116 -10.46 15.09 -14.18
N PRO A 117 -9.71 16.19 -14.35
CA PRO A 117 -10.09 17.23 -15.31
C PRO A 117 -10.23 16.68 -16.72
N ALA A 118 -11.18 17.22 -17.49
CA ALA A 118 -11.28 16.90 -18.90
C ALA A 118 -9.97 17.25 -19.62
N TRP A 119 -9.53 16.40 -20.55
CA TRP A 119 -8.20 16.50 -21.15
C TRP A 119 -7.96 17.83 -21.88
N ASP A 120 -9.01 18.40 -22.48
CA ASP A 120 -9.03 19.66 -23.22
C ASP A 120 -9.38 20.89 -22.36
N SER A 121 -9.54 20.72 -21.05
CA SER A 121 -9.86 21.82 -20.14
C SER A 121 -8.66 22.72 -19.83
N ASP A 122 -8.94 23.99 -19.49
CA ASP A 122 -7.94 24.94 -18.98
C ASP A 122 -7.22 24.42 -17.73
N GLN A 123 -7.92 23.64 -16.90
CA GLN A 123 -7.33 23.03 -15.71
C GLN A 123 -6.26 22.00 -16.08
N MET A 124 -6.52 21.14 -17.07
CA MET A 124 -5.52 20.18 -17.53
C MET A 124 -4.37 20.86 -18.27
N GLU A 125 -4.64 21.97 -18.96
CA GLU A 125 -3.59 22.78 -19.59
C GLU A 125 -2.61 23.36 -18.56
N GLU A 126 -3.12 23.87 -17.43
CA GLU A 126 -2.27 24.32 -16.33
C GLU A 126 -1.50 23.16 -15.68
N GLU A 127 -2.17 22.04 -15.45
CA GLU A 127 -1.55 20.82 -14.89
C GLU A 127 -0.36 20.34 -15.74
N ARG A 128 -0.52 20.34 -17.07
CA ARG A 128 0.55 20.02 -18.03
C ARG A 128 1.72 20.99 -17.95
N LYS A 129 1.46 22.29 -17.85
CA LYS A 129 2.52 23.32 -17.70
C LYS A 129 3.30 23.12 -16.42
N VAL A 130 2.61 22.93 -15.29
CA VAL A 130 3.23 22.68 -13.98
C VAL A 130 4.09 21.42 -14.04
N PHE A 131 3.57 20.32 -14.58
CA PHE A 131 4.32 19.08 -14.74
C PHE A 131 5.57 19.29 -15.60
N TYR A 132 5.41 19.89 -16.78
CA TYR A 132 6.53 20.14 -17.71
C TYR A 132 7.62 20.98 -17.07
N SER A 133 7.27 22.10 -16.44
CA SER A 133 8.21 22.96 -15.71
C SER A 133 8.92 22.20 -14.58
N ALA A 134 8.22 21.33 -13.85
CA ALA A 134 8.83 20.49 -12.83
C ALA A 134 9.85 19.50 -13.42
N GLN A 135 9.56 18.89 -14.58
CA GLN A 135 10.50 17.98 -15.24
C GLN A 135 11.79 18.69 -15.69
N GLN A 136 11.71 19.97 -16.11
CA GLN A 136 12.88 20.76 -16.50
C GLN A 136 13.77 21.18 -15.32
N ALA A 137 13.26 21.10 -14.08
CA ALA A 137 13.95 21.53 -12.87
C ALA A 137 14.40 20.36 -11.97
N ILE A 138 14.48 19.14 -12.50
CA ILE A 138 14.93 17.96 -11.75
C ILE A 138 16.42 18.09 -11.40
N THR A 139 16.73 17.89 -10.12
CA THR A 139 18.08 17.87 -9.55
C THR A 139 18.42 16.45 -9.09
N ASP A 140 19.68 16.18 -8.73
CA ASP A 140 20.06 14.84 -8.23
C ASP A 140 19.32 14.48 -6.93
N LYS A 141 19.08 15.45 -6.04
CA LYS A 141 18.24 15.26 -4.85
C LYS A 141 16.81 14.87 -5.19
N HIS A 142 16.27 15.41 -6.29
CA HIS A 142 14.95 15.04 -6.79
C HIS A 142 14.97 13.58 -7.29
N ARG A 143 16.01 13.16 -8.01
CA ARG A 143 16.17 11.76 -8.47
C ARG A 143 16.31 10.78 -7.31
N GLU A 144 17.12 11.12 -6.31
CA GLU A 144 17.28 10.31 -5.11
C GLU A 144 15.94 10.10 -4.39
N LEU A 145 15.12 11.16 -4.29
CA LEU A 145 13.77 11.06 -3.73
C LEU A 145 12.87 10.12 -4.55
N ALA A 146 12.89 10.26 -5.88
CA ALA A 146 12.13 9.42 -6.79
C ALA A 146 12.50 7.93 -6.63
N TRP A 147 13.80 7.62 -6.63
CA TRP A 147 14.29 6.25 -6.50
C TRP A 147 14.09 5.67 -5.08
N HIS A 148 14.19 6.50 -4.04
CA HIS A 148 13.90 6.09 -2.66
C HIS A 148 12.46 5.56 -2.52
N TRP A 149 11.49 6.29 -3.09
CA TRP A 149 10.08 5.95 -3.05
C TRP A 149 9.60 5.16 -4.28
N HIS A 150 10.51 4.70 -5.14
CA HIS A 150 10.16 3.96 -6.35
C HIS A 150 9.38 2.70 -5.98
N ALA A 151 10.00 1.87 -5.11
CA ALA A 151 9.42 0.72 -4.43
C ALA A 151 8.47 -0.11 -5.30
N ASP A 152 8.95 -0.58 -6.45
CA ASP A 152 8.13 -1.29 -7.43
C ASP A 152 7.99 -2.79 -7.12
N ILE A 153 7.22 -3.51 -7.92
CA ILE A 153 7.04 -4.95 -7.87
C ILE A 153 8.41 -5.65 -7.81
N GLY A 154 8.54 -6.63 -6.89
CA GLY A 154 9.80 -7.32 -6.60
C GLY A 154 10.61 -6.67 -5.47
N THR A 155 10.15 -5.54 -4.93
CA THR A 155 10.68 -4.93 -3.70
C THR A 155 9.66 -5.05 -2.55
N VAL A 156 9.94 -4.39 -1.43
CA VAL A 156 8.99 -4.31 -0.30
C VAL A 156 7.73 -3.48 -0.61
N THR A 157 7.67 -2.80 -1.76
CA THR A 157 6.57 -1.90 -2.17
C THR A 157 6.36 -0.73 -1.20
N PRO A 158 5.48 0.26 -1.49
CA PRO A 158 5.19 1.34 -0.56
C PRO A 158 4.68 0.80 0.80
N ALA A 159 3.84 -0.25 0.78
CA ALA A 159 3.31 -0.84 2.01
C ALA A 159 4.42 -1.35 2.93
N GLY A 160 5.43 -2.03 2.39
CA GLY A 160 6.55 -2.53 3.18
C GLY A 160 7.50 -1.45 3.67
N ILE A 161 7.63 -0.32 2.97
CA ILE A 161 8.33 0.86 3.53
C ILE A 161 7.60 1.34 4.78
N TRP A 162 6.28 1.48 4.72
CA TRP A 162 5.48 1.93 5.87
C TRP A 162 5.47 0.94 7.03
N PHE A 163 5.44 -0.38 6.76
CA PHE A 163 5.63 -1.38 7.82
C PHE A 163 7.02 -1.30 8.46
N LYS A 164 8.08 -1.05 7.70
CA LYS A 164 9.43 -0.81 8.27
C LYS A 164 9.43 0.43 9.17
N THR A 165 8.82 1.52 8.73
CA THR A 165 8.67 2.74 9.54
C THR A 165 7.91 2.46 10.83
N ALA A 166 6.81 1.70 10.76
CA ALA A 166 6.01 1.30 11.92
C ALA A 166 6.82 0.43 12.90
N ILE A 167 7.55 -0.58 12.41
CA ILE A 167 8.44 -1.43 13.21
C ILE A 167 9.48 -0.57 13.94
N THR A 168 10.21 0.28 13.23
CA THR A 168 11.24 1.14 13.84
C THR A 168 10.64 2.06 14.90
N THR A 169 9.51 2.71 14.60
CA THR A 169 8.87 3.63 15.55
C THR A 169 8.38 2.91 16.80
N ALA A 170 7.77 1.73 16.63
CA ALA A 170 7.27 0.93 17.74
C ALA A 170 8.40 0.45 18.67
N LEU A 171 9.53 0.02 18.11
CA LEU A 171 10.72 -0.36 18.88
C LEU A 171 11.32 0.82 19.64
N LEU A 172 11.48 1.98 18.99
CA LEU A 172 11.98 3.20 19.65
C LEU A 172 11.03 3.72 20.74
N SER A 173 9.73 3.45 20.59
CA SER A 173 8.70 3.82 21.56
C SER A 173 8.50 2.75 22.66
N ASN A 174 9.27 1.66 22.64
CA ASN A 174 9.16 0.53 23.56
C ASN A 174 7.73 -0.03 23.67
N LEU A 175 7.02 -0.11 22.53
CA LEU A 175 5.70 -0.74 22.51
C LEU A 175 5.80 -2.22 22.88
N ASP A 176 4.84 -2.69 23.65
CA ASP A 176 4.69 -4.12 23.91
C ASP A 176 4.14 -4.88 22.70
N GLN A 177 4.17 -6.20 22.76
CA GLN A 177 3.74 -7.07 21.67
C GLN A 177 2.27 -6.87 21.26
N MET A 178 1.38 -6.57 22.21
CA MET A 178 -0.04 -6.35 21.91
C MET A 178 -0.26 -4.99 21.26
N GLN A 179 0.46 -3.96 21.70
CA GLN A 179 0.47 -2.65 21.08
C GLN A 179 1.01 -2.72 19.64
N ILE A 180 2.11 -3.46 19.41
CA ILE A 180 2.66 -3.70 18.07
C ILE A 180 1.66 -4.45 17.18
N THR A 181 1.03 -5.50 17.71
CA THR A 181 0.04 -6.29 16.97
C THR A 181 -1.15 -5.42 16.55
N SER A 182 -1.67 -4.60 17.47
CA SER A 182 -2.75 -3.66 17.19
C SER A 182 -2.35 -2.63 16.13
N LEU A 183 -1.15 -2.05 16.25
CA LEU A 183 -0.62 -1.09 15.27
C LEU A 183 -0.55 -1.71 13.86
N PHE A 184 -0.02 -2.91 13.73
CA PHE A 184 0.12 -3.57 12.44
C PHE A 184 -1.23 -3.98 11.84
N ALA A 185 -2.19 -4.39 12.66
CA ALA A 185 -3.55 -4.68 12.19
C ALA A 185 -4.20 -3.42 11.59
N HIS A 186 -4.21 -2.29 12.30
CA HIS A 186 -4.78 -1.04 11.78
C HIS A 186 -4.05 -0.54 10.54
N LEU A 187 -2.72 -0.61 10.53
CA LEU A 187 -1.90 -0.20 9.39
C LEU A 187 -2.18 -1.06 8.16
N GLY A 188 -2.20 -2.39 8.32
CA GLY A 188 -2.49 -3.33 7.25
C GLY A 188 -3.90 -3.16 6.66
N VAL A 189 -4.92 -3.05 7.52
CA VAL A 189 -6.31 -2.81 7.11
C VAL A 189 -6.44 -1.50 6.35
N ALA A 190 -5.88 -0.40 6.88
CA ALA A 190 -5.96 0.90 6.22
C ALA A 190 -5.30 0.90 4.84
N MET A 191 -4.11 0.30 4.71
CA MET A 191 -3.41 0.24 3.43
C MET A 191 -4.09 -0.70 2.43
N HIS A 192 -4.61 -1.85 2.87
CA HIS A 192 -5.37 -2.78 2.01
C HIS A 192 -6.61 -2.11 1.44
N ASP A 193 -7.48 -1.58 2.30
CA ASP A 193 -8.72 -0.94 1.87
C ASP A 193 -8.47 0.29 1.00
N THR A 194 -7.42 1.06 1.31
CA THR A 194 -7.00 2.20 0.47
C THR A 194 -6.52 1.74 -0.91
N THR A 195 -5.83 0.60 -0.99
CA THR A 195 -5.37 0.02 -2.25
C THR A 195 -6.57 -0.41 -3.10
N VAL A 196 -7.55 -1.12 -2.51
CA VAL A 196 -8.79 -1.49 -3.21
C VAL A 196 -9.51 -0.24 -3.73
N ALA A 197 -9.73 0.76 -2.89
CA ALA A 197 -10.41 2.00 -3.30
C ALA A 197 -9.63 2.77 -4.38
N CYS A 198 -8.29 2.79 -4.28
CA CYS A 198 -7.43 3.43 -5.26
C CYS A 198 -7.56 2.75 -6.64
N TRP A 199 -7.48 1.42 -6.68
CA TRP A 199 -7.63 0.67 -7.94
C TRP A 199 -9.04 0.79 -8.53
N ASN A 200 -10.07 0.84 -7.70
CA ASN A 200 -11.43 1.13 -8.16
C ASN A 200 -11.48 2.45 -8.94
N ASN A 201 -10.95 3.53 -8.34
CA ASN A 201 -10.91 4.84 -8.99
C ASN A 201 -10.00 4.86 -10.23
N LYS A 202 -8.85 4.16 -10.21
CA LYS A 202 -7.94 4.03 -11.36
C LYS A 202 -8.63 3.48 -12.60
N TYR A 203 -9.26 2.32 -12.46
CA TYR A 203 -9.92 1.66 -13.58
C TYR A 203 -11.31 2.24 -13.89
N ARG A 204 -11.92 2.97 -12.95
CA ARG A 204 -13.12 3.78 -13.23
C ARG A 204 -12.82 4.92 -14.20
N TYR A 205 -11.71 5.64 -14.01
CA TYR A 205 -11.40 6.83 -14.79
C TYR A 205 -10.46 6.56 -15.97
N GLY A 206 -9.58 5.56 -15.88
CA GLY A 206 -8.68 5.20 -16.98
C GLY A 206 -7.81 6.37 -17.45
N PHE A 207 -7.37 7.22 -16.53
CA PHE A 207 -6.74 8.49 -16.85
C PHE A 207 -5.31 8.32 -17.39
N ILE A 208 -5.02 9.07 -18.45
CA ILE A 208 -3.75 9.08 -19.20
C ILE A 208 -2.53 9.34 -18.30
N ARG A 209 -1.39 8.71 -18.61
CA ARG A 209 -0.10 8.92 -17.93
C ARG A 209 0.67 10.12 -18.52
N PRO A 210 1.53 10.80 -17.73
CA PRO A 210 2.33 11.92 -18.25
C PRO A 210 3.21 11.57 -19.45
N GLU A 211 3.81 10.38 -19.46
CA GLU A 211 4.68 9.94 -20.58
C GLU A 211 3.94 9.90 -21.92
N GLN A 212 2.65 9.54 -21.92
CA GLN A 212 1.87 9.46 -23.15
C GLN A 212 1.65 10.85 -23.77
N TRP A 213 1.54 11.89 -22.94
CA TRP A 213 1.47 13.27 -23.41
C TRP A 213 2.84 13.82 -23.77
N MET A 214 3.87 13.58 -22.94
CA MET A 214 5.23 14.02 -23.20
C MET A 214 5.76 13.49 -24.54
N ALA A 215 5.43 12.25 -24.90
CA ALA A 215 5.78 11.67 -26.19
C ALA A 215 5.20 12.43 -27.41
N THR A 216 4.13 13.21 -27.24
CA THR A 216 3.59 14.07 -28.30
C THR A 216 4.38 15.36 -28.49
N LEU A 217 5.15 15.78 -27.48
CA LEU A 217 6.01 16.95 -27.51
C LEU A 217 7.45 16.59 -27.88
N ASP A 218 7.96 15.54 -27.26
CA ASP A 218 9.31 15.00 -27.45
C ASP A 218 9.26 13.47 -27.38
N PRO A 219 9.29 12.78 -28.54
CA PRO A 219 9.29 11.32 -28.59
C PRO A 219 10.50 10.65 -27.93
N SER A 220 11.58 11.40 -27.68
CA SER A 220 12.78 10.90 -27.01
C SER A 220 12.74 11.04 -25.49
N TRP A 221 11.79 11.82 -24.96
CA TRP A 221 11.63 12.00 -23.53
C TRP A 221 11.26 10.67 -22.86
N GLN A 222 11.86 10.42 -21.70
CA GLN A 222 11.55 9.28 -20.85
C GLN A 222 11.38 9.77 -19.40
N PRO A 223 10.45 9.17 -18.64
CA PRO A 223 10.33 9.46 -17.22
C PRO A 223 11.57 8.96 -16.46
N GLU A 224 11.89 9.61 -15.34
CA GLU A 224 13.00 9.17 -14.47
C GLU A 224 12.75 7.79 -13.87
N LEU A 225 11.48 7.47 -13.56
CA LEU A 225 11.06 6.15 -13.09
C LEU A 225 10.35 5.38 -14.21
N PRO A 226 10.51 4.04 -14.29
CA PRO A 226 9.68 3.22 -15.16
C PRO A 226 8.20 3.43 -14.89
N THR A 227 7.40 3.70 -15.93
CA THR A 227 5.95 3.87 -15.78
C THR A 227 5.27 2.52 -15.52
N PRO A 228 4.54 2.38 -14.40
CA PRO A 228 3.79 1.17 -14.10
C PRO A 228 2.56 0.99 -15.02
N PRO A 229 2.19 -0.24 -15.39
CA PRO A 229 1.14 -0.51 -16.37
C PRO A 229 -0.27 -0.46 -15.78
N HIS A 230 -0.64 0.67 -15.20
CA HIS A 230 -2.00 0.98 -14.73
C HIS A 230 -2.31 2.48 -14.93
N PRO A 231 -3.59 2.89 -14.92
CA PRO A 231 -3.98 4.31 -15.05
C PRO A 231 -3.32 5.22 -14.01
N SER A 232 -3.20 6.50 -14.35
CA SER A 232 -2.52 7.50 -13.53
C SER A 232 -3.35 7.91 -12.30
N TYR A 233 -4.63 8.22 -12.47
CA TYR A 233 -5.46 8.85 -11.44
C TYR A 233 -6.27 7.87 -10.60
N PRO A 234 -6.26 7.94 -9.25
CA PRO A 234 -5.34 8.71 -8.40
C PRO A 234 -4.00 7.98 -8.21
N SER A 235 -3.01 8.61 -7.59
CA SER A 235 -1.72 7.97 -7.30
C SER A 235 -1.83 6.93 -6.18
N GLY A 236 -1.37 5.69 -6.45
CA GLY A 236 -1.34 4.61 -5.47
C GLY A 236 -0.37 4.88 -4.32
N HIS A 237 0.87 5.29 -4.65
CA HIS A 237 1.87 5.70 -3.65
C HIS A 237 1.35 6.79 -2.73
N ALA A 238 0.70 7.83 -3.26
CA ALA A 238 0.14 8.92 -2.47
C ALA A 238 -0.99 8.44 -1.55
N SER A 239 -1.89 7.60 -2.09
CA SER A 239 -3.03 7.05 -1.34
C SER A 239 -2.58 6.20 -0.16
N VAL A 240 -1.77 5.16 -0.43
CA VAL A 240 -1.26 4.25 0.59
C VAL A 240 -0.40 4.98 1.62
N SER A 241 0.45 5.91 1.18
CA SER A 241 1.31 6.67 2.08
C SER A 241 0.54 7.62 2.99
N SER A 242 -0.51 8.27 2.47
CA SER A 242 -1.36 9.13 3.28
C SER A 242 -2.17 8.32 4.30
N ALA A 243 -2.66 7.13 3.93
CA ALA A 243 -3.34 6.23 4.85
C ALA A 243 -2.39 5.75 5.97
N ALA A 244 -1.21 5.26 5.59
CA ALA A 244 -0.19 4.80 6.53
C ALA A 244 0.26 5.90 7.49
N ALA A 245 0.58 7.08 6.96
CA ALA A 245 0.92 8.24 7.79
C ALA A 245 -0.20 8.59 8.76
N SER A 246 -1.46 8.57 8.34
CA SER A 246 -2.59 8.90 9.21
C SER A 246 -2.74 7.92 10.38
N ILE A 247 -2.56 6.62 10.16
CA ILE A 247 -2.53 5.61 11.24
C ILE A 247 -1.34 5.84 12.18
N LEU A 248 -0.14 6.08 11.64
CA LEU A 248 1.04 6.33 12.46
C LEU A 248 0.96 7.64 13.24
N ILE A 249 0.34 8.68 12.68
CA ILE A 249 0.06 9.94 13.37
C ILE A 249 -0.93 9.72 14.53
N ALA A 250 -1.95 8.89 14.34
CA ALA A 250 -2.88 8.55 15.41
C ALA A 250 -2.19 7.76 16.54
N ALA A 251 -1.30 6.83 16.20
CA ALA A 251 -0.56 6.03 17.16
C ALA A 251 0.59 6.79 17.86
N PHE A 252 1.25 7.71 17.16
CA PHE A 252 2.39 8.47 17.66
C PHE A 252 2.27 9.98 17.30
N PRO A 253 1.38 10.72 17.99
CA PRO A 253 1.11 12.12 17.69
C PRO A 253 2.35 13.03 17.73
N GLN A 254 3.35 12.67 18.55
CA GLN A 254 4.61 13.40 18.69
C GLN A 254 5.53 13.33 17.45
N HIS A 255 5.24 12.44 16.50
CA HIS A 255 6.00 12.28 15.25
C HIS A 255 5.20 12.74 14.03
N ARG A 256 4.15 13.54 14.25
CA ARG A 256 3.20 13.95 13.21
C ARG A 256 3.88 14.56 11.99
N GLU A 257 4.78 15.51 12.22
CA GLU A 257 5.45 16.25 11.16
C GLU A 257 6.32 15.32 10.31
N VAL A 258 6.95 14.32 10.93
CA VAL A 258 7.79 13.33 10.22
C VAL A 258 6.95 12.46 9.31
N PHE A 259 5.82 11.93 9.80
CA PHE A 259 4.96 11.06 8.98
C PHE A 259 4.24 11.82 7.88
N ALA A 260 3.79 13.06 8.17
CA ALA A 260 3.23 13.94 7.15
C ALA A 260 4.27 14.20 6.04
N GLN A 261 5.49 14.56 6.43
CA GLN A 261 6.58 14.78 5.48
C GLN A 261 6.89 13.53 4.65
N PHE A 262 6.87 12.33 5.23
CA PHE A 262 7.08 11.09 4.48
C PHE A 262 5.97 10.83 3.46
N ALA A 263 4.70 11.10 3.79
CA ALA A 263 3.61 10.99 2.83
C ALA A 263 3.72 12.03 1.70
N ASP A 264 4.11 13.26 2.02
CA ASP A 264 4.37 14.32 1.04
C ASP A 264 5.53 13.96 0.12
N ASP A 265 6.62 13.42 0.68
CA ASP A 265 7.78 12.97 -0.07
C ASP A 265 7.46 11.79 -0.98
N ALA A 266 6.71 10.81 -0.49
CA ALA A 266 6.22 9.70 -1.30
C ALA A 266 5.35 10.19 -2.47
N THR A 267 4.50 11.20 -2.23
CA THR A 267 3.65 11.79 -3.27
C THR A 267 4.47 12.57 -4.30
N ARG A 268 5.33 13.48 -3.83
CA ARG A 268 6.19 14.31 -4.69
C ARG A 268 7.16 13.48 -5.53
N SER A 269 7.68 12.39 -4.96
CA SER A 269 8.59 11.47 -5.65
C SER A 269 8.02 10.97 -6.99
N ARG A 270 6.69 10.86 -7.11
CA ARG A 270 6.04 10.33 -8.31
C ARG A 270 5.88 11.36 -9.42
N ILE A 271 5.72 12.63 -9.04
CA ILE A 271 5.66 13.76 -9.97
C ILE A 271 7.08 13.98 -10.53
N VAL A 272 8.07 14.04 -9.65
CA VAL A 272 9.49 14.12 -10.03
C VAL A 272 9.92 12.90 -10.84
N GLY A 273 9.44 11.72 -10.47
CA GLY A 273 9.67 10.48 -11.22
C GLY A 273 9.07 10.46 -12.62
N GLY A 274 8.26 11.46 -12.98
CA GLY A 274 7.66 11.58 -14.31
C GLY A 274 6.44 10.70 -14.55
N VAL A 275 5.89 10.05 -13.51
CA VAL A 275 4.87 8.99 -13.67
C VAL A 275 3.47 9.37 -13.20
N HIS A 276 3.31 10.50 -12.52
CA HIS A 276 2.03 11.01 -12.04
C HIS A 276 1.88 12.52 -12.23
N TRP A 277 0.64 12.95 -12.45
CA TRP A 277 0.25 14.35 -12.39
C TRP A 277 0.21 14.84 -10.92
N VAL A 278 0.25 16.15 -10.70
CA VAL A 278 0.06 16.77 -9.37
C VAL A 278 -1.33 16.44 -8.80
N ILE A 279 -2.36 16.45 -9.64
CA ILE A 279 -3.73 16.11 -9.25
C ILE A 279 -3.86 14.64 -8.81
N ASP A 280 -3.12 13.71 -9.42
CA ASP A 280 -3.10 12.31 -9.00
C ASP A 280 -2.61 12.18 -7.55
N GLY A 281 -1.57 12.95 -7.22
CA GLY A 281 -0.97 12.98 -5.89
C GLY A 281 -1.92 13.55 -4.84
N SER A 282 -2.43 14.77 -5.07
CA SER A 282 -3.31 15.44 -4.12
C SER A 282 -4.61 14.67 -3.84
N GLN A 283 -5.23 14.10 -4.89
CA GLN A 283 -6.45 13.31 -4.77
C GLN A 283 -6.17 11.92 -4.18
N GLY A 284 -5.00 11.33 -4.46
CA GLY A 284 -4.56 10.12 -3.78
C GLY A 284 -4.40 10.33 -2.29
N MET A 285 -3.72 11.41 -1.86
CA MET A 285 -3.61 11.73 -0.44
C MET A 285 -4.98 11.95 0.23
N ALA A 286 -5.92 12.61 -0.47
CA ALA A 286 -7.30 12.78 0.03
C ALA A 286 -7.97 11.42 0.25
N LEU A 287 -7.91 10.52 -0.74
CA LEU A 287 -8.46 9.17 -0.64
C LEU A 287 -7.91 8.43 0.59
N GLY A 288 -6.58 8.43 0.79
CA GLY A 288 -5.97 7.75 1.93
C GLY A 288 -6.44 8.29 3.28
N ARG A 289 -6.64 9.61 3.41
CA ARG A 289 -7.20 10.19 4.65
C ARG A 289 -8.65 9.80 4.85
N ASP A 290 -9.47 9.82 3.79
CA ASP A 290 -10.89 9.51 3.88
C ASP A 290 -11.13 8.04 4.26
N VAL A 291 -10.32 7.12 3.70
CA VAL A 291 -10.34 5.71 4.09
C VAL A 291 -9.97 5.56 5.58
N VAL A 292 -8.92 6.22 6.05
CA VAL A 292 -8.51 6.13 7.47
C VAL A 292 -9.55 6.73 8.40
N ASN A 293 -10.19 7.84 8.03
CA ASN A 293 -11.31 8.39 8.80
C ASN A 293 -12.44 7.37 8.95
N TYR A 294 -12.72 6.58 7.91
CA TYR A 294 -13.69 5.49 7.99
C TYR A 294 -13.19 4.37 8.91
N VAL A 295 -11.94 3.92 8.75
CA VAL A 295 -11.33 2.84 9.55
C VAL A 295 -11.31 3.18 11.05
N LEU A 296 -10.98 4.42 11.42
CA LEU A 296 -10.85 4.85 12.81
C LEU A 296 -12.17 5.18 13.52
N THR A 297 -13.27 5.30 12.79
CA THR A 297 -14.59 5.68 13.36
C THR A 297 -15.55 4.49 13.54
N ARG A 298 -15.04 3.27 13.35
CA ARG A 298 -15.76 1.99 13.47
C ARG A 298 -15.11 1.12 14.53
#